data_AF-A0A934SCR7-F1
#
_entry.id   AF-A0A934SCR7-F1
#
_cell.length_a   1.000
_cell.length_b   1.000
_cell.length_c   1.000
_cell.angle_alpha   90.00
_cell.angle_beta   90.00
_cell.angle_gamma   90.00
#
_symmetry.space_group_name_H-M   'P 1'
#
loop_
_entity.id
_entity.type
_entity.pdbx_description
1 polymer ?
#
loop_
_entity_poly.entity_id
_entity_poly.type
_entity_poly.pdbx_seq_one_letter_code
_entity_poly.pdbx_strand_id
1 'polypeptide(L)'
;MKISLALSVLILLVAAWLRTTNHQHVSELRAQVTALRGKTNETSNKAEWHASKRELRPSHESNLKALTVDSLDYLHDIEAASYNEQNEFSPRYGELLARIKLLDTDSFEQFITAVRDADDLSQSTREDFLAWVMATFSSKDPHGVLDIFTRGFDFPGCSRFRSLAINNTISSLASDDPYAAAAWLEQHGKEFPGIALAKSLVITNLKDQPEAAFDMVRKLEMERPYEEIESIIDQSKTPEKRTESLEAFRRYITTVESDTIRAHLVRDATHRFIQSAATNGFEKGSAWLEENFTPEEIKEASKSNFTPTSEQWKQWLEQYQ
;
A
#
# COMPACT_ATOMS: atom_id res chain seq x y z
N MET A 1 15.23 12.97 -34.42
CA MET A 1 14.30 13.56 -33.42
C MET A 1 12.84 13.13 -33.59
N LYS A 2 12.21 13.26 -34.78
CA LYS A 2 10.77 12.99 -34.94
C LYS A 2 10.33 11.54 -34.66
N ILE A 3 11.18 10.55 -34.94
CA ILE A 3 10.90 9.12 -34.73
C ILE A 3 10.91 8.75 -33.23
N SER A 4 11.80 9.36 -32.44
CA SER A 4 11.89 9.11 -30.99
C SER A 4 10.68 9.67 -30.23
N LEU A 5 10.13 10.79 -30.68
CA LEU A 5 8.94 11.40 -30.07
C LEU A 5 7.67 10.58 -30.34
N ALA A 6 7.55 9.97 -31.52
CA ALA A 6 6.44 9.07 -31.85
C ALA A 6 6.47 7.77 -31.03
N LEU A 7 7.66 7.22 -30.76
CA LEU A 7 7.81 6.00 -29.97
C LEU A 7 7.42 6.22 -28.49
N SER A 8 7.81 7.34 -27.90
CA SER A 8 7.44 7.67 -26.51
C SER A 8 5.93 7.87 -26.33
N VAL A 9 5.25 8.48 -27.31
CA VAL A 9 3.79 8.63 -27.30
C VAL A 9 3.10 7.27 -27.40
N LEU A 10 3.62 6.35 -28.22
CA LEU A 10 3.06 5.00 -28.35
C LEU A 10 3.16 4.22 -27.03
N ILE A 11 4.30 4.28 -26.34
CA ILE A 11 4.51 3.58 -25.05
C ILE A 11 3.54 4.13 -23.99
N LEU A 12 3.34 5.45 -23.93
CA LEU A 12 2.39 6.06 -22.99
C LEU A 12 0.93 5.68 -23.30
N LEU A 13 0.56 5.59 -24.58
CA LEU A 13 -0.78 5.15 -24.98
C LEU A 13 -1.04 3.68 -24.64
N VAL A 14 -0.05 2.80 -24.83
CA VAL A 14 -0.16 1.38 -24.44
C VAL A 14 -0.25 1.23 -22.92
N ALA A 15 0.54 1.97 -22.16
CA ALA A 15 0.47 1.96 -20.69
C ALA A 15 -0.86 2.51 -20.15
N ALA A 16 -1.38 3.58 -20.76
CA ALA A 16 -2.68 4.14 -20.41
C ALA A 16 -3.83 3.16 -20.72
N TRP A 17 -3.75 2.45 -21.85
CA TRP A 17 -4.74 1.44 -22.25
C TRP A 17 -4.73 0.19 -21.36
N LEU A 18 -3.56 -0.29 -20.95
CA LEU A 18 -3.44 -1.40 -20.00
C LEU A 18 -3.97 -1.03 -18.60
N ARG A 19 -3.79 0.23 -18.19
CA ARG A 19 -4.29 0.71 -16.90
C ARG A 19 -5.81 0.80 -16.86
N THR A 20 -6.45 1.28 -17.93
CA THR A 20 -7.92 1.42 -17.97
C THR A 20 -8.63 0.07 -18.08
N THR A 21 -8.09 -0.87 -18.87
CA THR A 21 -8.66 -2.22 -18.99
C THR A 21 -8.58 -3.00 -17.69
N ASN A 22 -7.47 -2.90 -16.94
CA ASN A 22 -7.35 -3.51 -15.62
C ASN A 22 -8.33 -2.92 -14.59
N HIS A 23 -8.54 -1.60 -14.58
CA HIS A 23 -9.51 -1.00 -13.65
C HIS A 23 -10.95 -1.41 -13.95
N GLN A 24 -11.33 -1.47 -15.23
CA GLN A 24 -12.66 -1.93 -15.63
C GLN A 24 -12.87 -3.40 -15.23
N HIS A 25 -11.91 -4.27 -15.52
CA HIS A 25 -11.99 -5.69 -15.19
C HIS A 25 -12.09 -5.95 -13.68
N VAL A 26 -11.32 -5.22 -12.86
CA VAL A 26 -11.40 -5.32 -11.39
C VAL A 26 -12.74 -4.82 -10.87
N SER A 27 -13.29 -3.73 -11.44
CA SER A 27 -14.61 -3.22 -11.04
C SER A 27 -15.75 -4.18 -11.40
N GLU A 28 -15.67 -4.83 -12.58
CA GLU A 28 -16.63 -5.85 -13.01
C GLU A 28 -16.55 -7.10 -12.14
N LEU A 29 -15.34 -7.57 -11.80
CA LEU A 29 -15.15 -8.70 -10.89
C LEU A 29 -15.68 -8.39 -9.48
N ARG A 30 -15.45 -7.18 -8.95
CA ARG A 30 -16.02 -6.74 -7.66
C ARG A 30 -17.55 -6.70 -7.70
N ALA A 31 -18.14 -6.21 -8.80
CA ALA A 31 -19.58 -6.22 -9.01
C ALA A 31 -20.14 -7.66 -9.10
N GLN A 32 -19.46 -8.56 -9.81
CA GLN A 32 -19.85 -9.98 -9.91
C GLN A 32 -19.75 -10.71 -8.56
N VAL A 33 -18.69 -10.49 -7.78
CA VAL A 33 -18.55 -11.05 -6.43
C VAL A 33 -19.67 -10.56 -5.51
N THR A 34 -20.01 -9.28 -5.58
CA THR A 34 -21.11 -8.69 -4.79
C THR A 34 -22.47 -9.26 -5.21
N ALA A 35 -22.71 -9.40 -6.52
CA ALA A 35 -23.92 -10.02 -7.05
C ALA A 35 -24.04 -11.51 -6.69
N LEU A 36 -22.93 -12.26 -6.71
CA LEU A 36 -22.89 -13.65 -6.30
C LEU A 36 -23.17 -13.80 -4.81
N ARG A 37 -22.54 -12.99 -3.94
CA ARG A 37 -22.84 -12.98 -2.49
C ARG A 37 -24.31 -12.66 -2.18
N GLY A 38 -24.93 -11.76 -2.94
CA GLY A 38 -26.37 -11.49 -2.85
C GLY A 38 -27.23 -12.71 -3.18
N LYS A 39 -26.88 -13.44 -4.25
CA LYS A 39 -27.61 -14.66 -4.67
C LYS A 39 -27.43 -15.84 -3.72
N THR A 40 -26.27 -15.97 -3.06
CA THR A 40 -26.03 -17.04 -2.09
C THR A 40 -26.90 -16.88 -0.84
N ASN A 41 -27.22 -15.63 -0.47
CA ASN A 41 -28.13 -15.34 0.65
C ASN A 41 -29.61 -15.63 0.32
N GLU A 42 -30.02 -15.54 -0.95
CA GLU A 42 -31.40 -15.89 -1.38
C GLU A 42 -31.61 -17.39 -1.55
N THR A 43 -30.57 -18.16 -1.88
CA THR A 43 -30.68 -19.62 -2.09
C THR A 43 -30.46 -20.47 -0.83
N SER A 44 -30.03 -19.86 0.29
CA SER A 44 -29.83 -20.57 1.57
C SER A 44 -31.14 -21.01 2.27
N ASN A 45 -32.32 -20.58 1.79
CA ASN A 45 -33.60 -20.92 2.40
C ASN A 45 -34.40 -22.05 1.73
N LYS A 46 -33.88 -22.71 0.68
CA LYS A 46 -34.58 -23.86 0.06
C LYS A 46 -33.68 -24.69 -0.86
N ALA A 47 -32.93 -25.63 -0.31
CA ALA A 47 -32.42 -26.78 -1.07
C ALA A 47 -32.04 -27.94 -0.14
N GLU A 48 -32.88 -28.97 -0.11
CA GLU A 48 -32.48 -30.34 0.26
C GLU A 48 -31.29 -30.76 -0.62
N TRP A 49 -30.13 -30.93 0.00
CA TRP A 49 -28.93 -31.43 -0.66
C TRP A 49 -28.99 -32.95 -0.76
N HIS A 50 -29.31 -33.46 -1.95
CA HIS A 50 -28.99 -34.83 -2.31
C HIS A 50 -27.47 -34.97 -2.45
N ALA A 51 -26.87 -35.68 -1.49
CA ALA A 51 -25.49 -36.11 -1.51
C ALA A 51 -25.21 -36.99 -2.74
N SER A 52 -24.63 -36.40 -3.79
CA SER A 52 -24.06 -37.15 -4.91
C SER A 52 -22.61 -36.71 -5.16
N LYS A 53 -21.73 -37.70 -5.14
CA LYS A 53 -20.29 -37.66 -5.50
C LYS A 53 -19.38 -36.75 -4.66
N ARG A 54 -19.15 -37.20 -3.43
CA ARG A 54 -17.88 -37.01 -2.71
C ARG A 54 -16.79 -37.88 -3.37
N GLU A 55 -16.47 -37.61 -4.63
CA GLU A 55 -15.24 -38.15 -5.24
C GLU A 55 -14.07 -37.45 -4.56
N LEU A 56 -13.30 -38.25 -3.80
CA LEU A 56 -11.97 -38.00 -3.21
C LEU A 56 -11.33 -36.64 -3.59
N ARG A 57 -11.77 -35.55 -2.93
CA ARG A 57 -10.85 -34.44 -2.70
C ARG A 57 -9.75 -35.02 -1.81
N PRO A 58 -8.47 -35.00 -2.21
CA PRO A 58 -7.39 -35.33 -1.31
C PRO A 58 -7.59 -34.53 -0.02
N SER A 59 -7.38 -35.16 1.14
CA SER A 59 -7.52 -34.45 2.40
C SER A 59 -6.62 -33.22 2.38
N HIS A 60 -7.08 -32.14 3.00
CA HIS A 60 -6.35 -30.87 3.07
C HIS A 60 -4.91 -31.08 3.56
N GLU A 61 -4.75 -31.96 4.55
CA GLU A 61 -3.48 -32.43 5.11
C GLU A 61 -2.58 -33.15 4.08
N SER A 62 -3.14 -34.03 3.25
CA SER A 62 -2.36 -34.73 2.21
C SER A 62 -1.83 -33.76 1.16
N ASN A 63 -2.57 -32.69 0.86
CA ASN A 63 -2.14 -31.66 -0.08
C ASN A 63 -1.03 -30.78 0.50
N LEU A 64 -1.15 -30.41 1.78
CA LEU A 64 -0.12 -29.63 2.49
C LEU A 64 1.20 -30.40 2.59
N LYS A 65 1.16 -31.68 2.97
CA LYS A 65 2.36 -32.52 3.06
C LYS A 65 3.05 -32.66 1.70
N ALA A 66 2.29 -32.96 0.65
CA ALA A 66 2.83 -33.05 -0.71
C ALA A 66 3.45 -31.71 -1.15
N LEU A 67 2.76 -30.59 -0.91
CA LEU A 67 3.29 -29.26 -1.23
C LEU A 67 4.59 -28.95 -0.48
N THR A 68 4.67 -29.33 0.79
CA THR A 68 5.87 -29.14 1.61
C THR A 68 7.05 -29.91 1.04
N VAL A 69 6.87 -31.20 0.76
CA VAL A 69 7.91 -32.06 0.15
C VAL A 69 8.34 -31.49 -1.21
N ASP A 70 7.38 -31.20 -2.09
CA ASP A 70 7.68 -30.65 -3.42
C ASP A 70 8.44 -29.32 -3.36
N SER A 71 8.19 -28.50 -2.33
CA SER A 71 8.88 -27.22 -2.11
C SER A 71 10.29 -27.42 -1.58
N LEU A 72 10.49 -28.33 -0.62
CA LEU A 72 11.82 -28.64 -0.08
C LEU A 72 12.72 -29.24 -1.17
N ASP A 73 12.20 -30.18 -1.95
CA ASP A 73 12.90 -30.75 -3.10
C ASP A 73 13.31 -29.65 -4.10
N TYR A 74 12.43 -28.68 -4.34
CA TYR A 74 12.73 -27.55 -5.22
C TYR A 74 13.84 -26.65 -4.66
N LEU A 75 13.88 -26.44 -3.34
CA LEU A 75 14.93 -25.65 -2.69
C LEU A 75 16.28 -26.37 -2.73
N HIS A 76 16.32 -27.69 -2.57
CA HIS A 76 17.55 -28.47 -2.78
C HIS A 76 18.06 -28.37 -4.21
N ASP A 77 17.16 -28.42 -5.20
CA ASP A 77 17.52 -28.24 -6.61
C ASP A 77 18.14 -26.84 -6.83
N ILE A 78 17.64 -25.79 -6.18
CA ILE A 78 18.20 -24.44 -6.24
C ILE A 78 19.61 -24.40 -5.60
N GLU A 79 19.84 -25.06 -4.47
CA GLU A 79 21.16 -25.07 -3.81
C GLU A 79 22.20 -25.89 -4.59
N ALA A 80 21.77 -26.98 -5.23
CA ALA A 80 22.63 -27.81 -6.07
C ALA A 80 22.96 -27.12 -7.40
N ALA A 81 22.02 -26.34 -7.95
CA ALA A 81 22.26 -25.53 -9.14
C ALA A 81 23.23 -24.38 -8.79
N SER A 82 24.40 -24.34 -9.45
CA SER A 82 25.31 -23.22 -9.26
C SER A 82 24.61 -21.90 -9.63
N TYR A 83 24.84 -20.84 -8.84
CA TYR A 83 24.19 -19.52 -8.95
C TYR A 83 24.18 -18.93 -10.38
N ASN A 84 25.06 -19.39 -11.27
CA ASN A 84 25.21 -18.93 -12.65
C ASN A 84 24.16 -19.49 -13.64
N GLU A 85 23.30 -20.43 -13.24
CA GLU A 85 22.24 -21.01 -14.09
C GLU A 85 20.81 -20.66 -13.62
N GLN A 86 20.65 -19.58 -12.85
CA GLN A 86 19.36 -19.19 -12.28
C GLN A 86 18.33 -18.79 -13.36
N ASN A 87 17.51 -19.76 -13.77
CA ASN A 87 16.16 -19.50 -14.25
C ASN A 87 15.26 -19.23 -13.03
N GLU A 88 15.25 -17.99 -12.54
CA GLU A 88 14.38 -17.51 -11.43
C GLU A 88 12.87 -17.78 -11.64
N PHE A 89 12.48 -18.28 -12.82
CA PHE A 89 11.09 -18.55 -13.19
C PHE A 89 10.91 -19.92 -13.84
N SER A 90 11.38 -20.98 -13.18
CA SER A 90 11.02 -22.34 -13.62
C SER A 90 9.48 -22.52 -13.59
N PRO A 91 8.87 -23.30 -14.50
CA PRO A 91 7.44 -23.61 -14.43
C PRO A 91 7.02 -24.23 -13.08
N ARG A 92 7.92 -25.01 -12.46
CA ARG A 92 7.73 -25.62 -11.14
C ARG A 92 7.51 -24.55 -10.06
N TYR A 93 8.24 -23.45 -10.11
CA TYR A 93 8.07 -22.33 -9.18
C TYR A 93 6.69 -21.68 -9.27
N GLY A 94 6.20 -21.44 -10.48
CA GLY A 94 4.85 -20.90 -10.70
C GLY A 94 3.74 -21.85 -10.20
N GLU A 95 3.94 -23.16 -10.33
CA GLU A 95 3.02 -24.17 -9.82
C GLU A 95 3.00 -24.21 -8.28
N LEU A 96 4.18 -24.20 -7.64
CA LEU A 96 4.30 -24.12 -6.19
C LEU A 96 3.57 -22.88 -5.66
N LEU A 97 3.73 -21.74 -6.32
CA LEU A 97 2.96 -20.53 -5.97
C LEU A 97 1.47 -20.70 -6.02
N ALA A 98 0.97 -21.26 -7.12
CA ALA A 98 -0.45 -21.44 -7.31
C ALA A 98 -1.02 -22.31 -6.18
N ARG A 99 -0.27 -23.33 -5.74
CA ARG A 99 -0.65 -24.22 -4.63
C ARG A 99 -0.55 -23.54 -3.27
N ILE A 100 0.50 -22.77 -3.00
CA ILE A 100 0.64 -21.98 -1.76
C ILE A 100 -0.52 -20.99 -1.61
N LYS A 101 -0.93 -20.33 -2.71
CA LYS A 101 -2.10 -19.44 -2.73
C LYS A 101 -3.43 -20.15 -2.43
N LEU A 102 -3.47 -21.48 -2.41
CA LEU A 102 -4.67 -22.23 -2.03
C LEU A 102 -4.71 -22.61 -0.54
N LEU A 103 -3.61 -22.43 0.21
CA LEU A 103 -3.56 -22.71 1.64
C LEU A 103 -4.44 -21.74 2.43
N ASP A 104 -5.12 -22.20 3.47
CA ASP A 104 -5.65 -21.31 4.51
C ASP A 104 -4.53 -20.87 5.46
N THR A 105 -4.84 -19.97 6.38
CA THR A 105 -3.87 -19.40 7.32
C THR A 105 -3.17 -20.47 8.16
N ASP A 106 -3.92 -21.44 8.69
CA ASP A 106 -3.38 -22.51 9.54
C ASP A 106 -2.44 -23.44 8.76
N SER A 107 -2.82 -23.81 7.53
CA SER A 107 -1.96 -24.64 6.69
C SER A 107 -0.77 -23.88 6.14
N PHE A 108 -0.92 -22.58 5.89
CA PHE A 108 0.18 -21.71 5.52
C PHE A 108 1.20 -21.59 6.65
N GLU A 109 0.76 -21.44 7.89
CA GLU A 109 1.65 -21.42 9.06
C GLU A 109 2.40 -22.75 9.23
N GLN A 110 1.70 -23.88 9.08
CA GLN A 110 2.34 -25.20 9.10
C GLN A 110 3.38 -25.34 7.98
N PHE A 111 3.05 -24.85 6.78
CA PHE A 111 3.97 -24.85 5.64
C PHE A 111 5.25 -24.04 5.92
N ILE A 112 5.12 -22.78 6.36
CA ILE A 112 6.30 -21.94 6.64
C ILE A 112 7.12 -22.47 7.82
N THR A 113 6.47 -23.12 8.79
CA THR A 113 7.14 -23.81 9.90
C THR A 113 8.00 -24.97 9.38
N ALA A 114 7.44 -25.82 8.53
CA ALA A 114 8.15 -26.96 7.97
C ALA A 114 9.36 -26.53 7.12
N VAL A 115 9.20 -25.46 6.33
CA VAL A 115 10.31 -24.89 5.55
C VAL A 115 11.38 -24.28 6.45
N ARG A 116 10.99 -23.56 7.51
CA ARG A 116 11.92 -22.97 8.49
C ARG A 116 12.76 -24.03 9.19
N ASP A 117 12.13 -25.16 9.55
CA ASP A 117 12.73 -26.23 10.34
C ASP A 117 13.51 -27.25 9.50
N ALA A 118 13.59 -27.07 8.17
CA ALA A 118 14.37 -27.91 7.25
C ALA A 118 15.87 -27.60 7.35
N ASP A 119 16.54 -28.23 8.33
CA ASP A 119 17.94 -27.97 8.71
C ASP A 119 18.99 -28.39 7.67
N ASP A 120 18.58 -29.20 6.70
CA ASP A 120 19.36 -29.65 5.55
C ASP A 120 19.49 -28.63 4.41
N LEU A 121 18.69 -27.55 4.45
CA LEU A 121 18.87 -26.37 3.60
C LEU A 121 19.85 -25.36 4.24
N SER A 122 20.45 -24.49 3.44
CA SER A 122 21.16 -23.33 3.97
C SER A 122 20.18 -22.30 4.54
N GLN A 123 20.66 -21.52 5.51
CA GLN A 123 19.86 -20.43 6.08
C GLN A 123 19.39 -19.45 5.01
N SER A 124 20.28 -18.97 4.14
CA SER A 124 19.94 -18.01 3.08
C SER A 124 18.79 -18.50 2.18
N THR A 125 18.85 -19.76 1.72
CA THR A 125 17.81 -20.33 0.86
C THR A 125 16.46 -20.40 1.56
N ARG A 126 16.42 -20.81 2.84
CA ARG A 126 15.18 -20.81 3.62
C ARG A 126 14.63 -19.38 3.75
N GLU A 127 15.49 -18.42 4.10
CA GLU A 127 15.09 -17.03 4.31
C GLU A 127 14.52 -16.40 3.04
N ASP A 128 15.19 -16.54 1.90
CA ASP A 128 14.76 -15.97 0.62
C ASP A 128 13.44 -16.58 0.14
N PHE A 129 13.29 -17.90 0.27
CA PHE A 129 12.05 -18.57 -0.11
C PHE A 129 10.89 -18.20 0.81
N LEU A 130 11.08 -18.26 2.12
CA LEU A 130 10.09 -17.80 3.10
C LEU A 130 9.72 -16.35 2.84
N ALA A 131 10.70 -15.52 2.47
CA ALA A 131 10.46 -14.12 2.22
C ALA A 131 9.45 -13.88 1.11
N TRP A 132 9.66 -14.60 0.02
CA TRP A 132 8.81 -14.51 -1.14
C TRP A 132 7.44 -15.19 -0.94
N VAL A 133 7.41 -16.33 -0.25
CA VAL A 133 6.15 -17.04 0.06
C VAL A 133 5.25 -16.16 0.93
N MET A 134 5.82 -15.53 1.94
CA MET A 134 5.12 -14.56 2.80
C MET A 134 4.62 -13.35 2.02
N ALA A 135 5.45 -12.76 1.15
CA ALA A 135 5.02 -11.64 0.30
C ALA A 135 3.82 -12.04 -0.59
N THR A 136 3.85 -13.26 -1.13
CA THR A 136 2.74 -13.77 -1.94
C THR A 136 1.48 -13.97 -1.12
N PHE A 137 1.57 -14.59 0.05
CA PHE A 137 0.42 -14.85 0.90
C PHE A 137 -0.16 -13.57 1.50
N SER A 138 0.67 -12.58 1.79
CA SER A 138 0.27 -11.25 2.27
C SER A 138 -0.70 -10.55 1.31
N SER A 139 -0.54 -10.77 0.00
CA SER A 139 -1.46 -10.23 -1.01
C SER A 139 -2.82 -10.93 -1.06
N LYS A 140 -2.89 -12.17 -0.56
CA LYS A 140 -4.10 -12.99 -0.56
C LYS A 140 -4.89 -12.84 0.74
N ASP A 141 -4.20 -12.97 1.86
CA ASP A 141 -4.78 -12.99 3.20
C ASP A 141 -3.87 -12.20 4.16
N PRO A 142 -3.89 -10.85 4.06
CA PRO A 142 -3.05 -10.03 4.92
C PRO A 142 -3.42 -10.18 6.40
N HIS A 143 -4.68 -10.44 6.74
CA HIS A 143 -5.10 -10.68 8.13
C HIS A 143 -4.44 -11.93 8.71
N GLY A 144 -4.46 -13.05 7.97
CA GLY A 144 -3.82 -14.27 8.41
C GLY A 144 -2.31 -14.13 8.58
N VAL A 145 -1.64 -13.40 7.69
CA VAL A 145 -0.20 -13.11 7.85
C VAL A 145 0.09 -12.28 9.09
N LEU A 146 -0.71 -11.23 9.35
CA LEU A 146 -0.55 -10.41 10.55
C LEU A 146 -0.79 -11.22 11.82
N ASP A 147 -1.77 -12.12 11.83
CA ASP A 147 -2.04 -13.03 12.96
C ASP A 147 -0.84 -13.96 13.24
N ILE A 148 -0.21 -14.49 12.20
CA ILE A 148 1.02 -15.28 12.34
C ILE A 148 2.13 -14.45 13.02
N PHE A 149 2.30 -13.19 12.61
CA PHE A 149 3.30 -12.30 13.23
C PHE A 149 2.98 -11.93 14.68
N THR A 150 1.70 -11.72 15.03
CA THR A 150 1.29 -11.38 16.41
C THR A 150 1.37 -12.58 17.35
N ARG A 151 1.21 -13.81 16.85
CA ARG A 151 1.43 -15.04 17.63
C ARG A 151 2.91 -15.36 17.88
N GLY A 152 3.81 -14.49 17.44
CA GLY A 152 5.24 -14.60 17.73
C GLY A 152 6.01 -15.51 16.80
N PHE A 153 5.49 -15.76 15.58
CA PHE A 153 6.28 -16.42 14.56
C PHE A 153 7.51 -15.57 14.25
N ASP A 154 8.67 -16.05 14.68
CA ASP A 154 9.96 -15.42 14.43
C ASP A 154 10.66 -16.09 13.25
N PHE A 155 11.40 -15.28 12.50
CA PHE A 155 12.28 -15.72 11.42
C PHE A 155 13.71 -15.52 11.91
N PRO A 156 14.34 -16.56 12.52
CA PRO A 156 15.66 -16.43 13.11
C PRO A 156 16.67 -15.99 12.06
N GLY A 157 17.37 -14.88 12.33
CA GLY A 157 18.34 -14.30 11.39
C GLY A 157 17.78 -13.24 10.42
N CYS A 158 16.45 -13.07 10.36
CA CYS A 158 15.81 -12.24 9.33
C CYS A 158 15.05 -11.03 9.89
N SER A 159 15.61 -10.31 10.86
CA SER A 159 14.95 -9.12 11.45
C SER A 159 14.53 -8.09 10.39
N ARG A 160 15.38 -7.86 9.38
CA ARG A 160 15.07 -7.00 8.22
C ARG A 160 13.91 -7.53 7.40
N PHE A 161 13.86 -8.84 7.18
CA PHE A 161 12.79 -9.47 6.44
C PHE A 161 11.45 -9.34 7.19
N ARG A 162 11.44 -9.55 8.50
CA ARG A 162 10.23 -9.37 9.33
C ARG A 162 9.62 -7.99 9.15
N SER A 163 10.42 -6.91 9.27
CA SER A 163 9.93 -5.54 9.05
C SER A 163 9.41 -5.33 7.61
N LEU A 164 10.10 -5.87 6.60
CA LEU A 164 9.66 -5.78 5.20
C LEU A 164 8.34 -6.52 4.96
N ALA A 165 8.21 -7.73 5.48
CA ALA A 165 7.01 -8.56 5.36
C ALA A 165 5.81 -7.88 6.01
N ILE A 166 5.98 -7.34 7.22
CA ILE A 166 4.92 -6.59 7.91
C ILE A 166 4.54 -5.34 7.13
N ASN A 167 5.52 -4.56 6.67
CA ASN A 167 5.23 -3.38 5.85
C ASN A 167 4.45 -3.74 4.57
N ASN A 168 4.83 -4.81 3.88
CA ASN A 168 4.13 -5.29 2.68
C ASN A 168 2.72 -5.80 3.02
N THR A 169 2.57 -6.52 4.14
CA THR A 169 1.28 -7.05 4.59
C THR A 169 0.33 -5.93 4.96
N ILE A 170 0.80 -4.94 5.72
CA ILE A 170 0.03 -3.75 6.09
C ILE A 170 -0.30 -2.91 4.86
N SER A 171 0.63 -2.77 3.92
CA SER A 171 0.35 -2.11 2.64
C SER A 171 -0.78 -2.79 1.88
N SER A 172 -0.71 -4.13 1.77
CA SER A 172 -1.76 -4.92 1.11
C SER A 172 -3.10 -4.78 1.82
N LEU A 173 -3.11 -4.86 3.16
CA LEU A 173 -4.32 -4.64 3.95
C LEU A 173 -4.86 -3.23 3.73
N ALA A 174 -4.01 -2.22 3.75
CA ALA A 174 -4.41 -0.82 3.60
C ALA A 174 -4.99 -0.48 2.24
N SER A 175 -4.58 -1.20 1.18
CA SER A 175 -5.17 -1.04 -0.15
C SER A 175 -6.61 -1.55 -0.25
N ASP A 176 -7.02 -2.47 0.63
CA ASP A 176 -8.39 -2.97 0.69
C ASP A 176 -9.21 -2.32 1.82
N ASP A 177 -8.62 -2.20 3.02
CA ASP A 177 -9.20 -1.59 4.22
C ASP A 177 -8.13 -0.83 5.04
N PRO A 178 -7.94 0.49 4.78
CA PRO A 178 -6.97 1.30 5.52
C PRO A 178 -7.31 1.46 7.01
N TYR A 179 -8.57 1.29 7.42
CA TYR A 179 -8.96 1.40 8.82
C TYR A 179 -8.64 0.13 9.60
N ALA A 180 -8.80 -1.05 9.00
CA ALA A 180 -8.35 -2.30 9.59
C ALA A 180 -6.81 -2.33 9.73
N ALA A 181 -6.08 -1.85 8.72
CA ALA A 181 -4.63 -1.69 8.79
C ALA A 181 -4.20 -0.75 9.92
N ALA A 182 -4.88 0.39 10.07
CA ALA A 182 -4.63 1.33 11.16
C ALA A 182 -4.90 0.72 12.54
N ALA A 183 -6.03 0.03 12.70
CA ALA A 183 -6.40 -0.62 13.96
C ALA A 183 -5.34 -1.66 14.39
N TRP A 184 -4.81 -2.43 13.43
CA TRP A 184 -3.72 -3.35 13.71
C TRP A 184 -2.44 -2.61 14.14
N LEU A 185 -2.07 -1.52 13.45
CA LEU A 185 -0.90 -0.71 13.81
C LEU A 185 -1.02 -0.05 15.20
N GLU A 186 -2.21 0.38 15.61
CA GLU A 186 -2.45 0.89 16.96
C GLU A 186 -2.25 -0.18 18.03
N GLN A 187 -2.77 -1.37 17.77
CA GLN A 187 -2.71 -2.48 18.72
C GLN A 187 -1.31 -3.06 18.85
N HIS A 188 -0.60 -3.21 17.72
CA HIS A 188 0.62 -4.01 17.64
C HIS A 188 1.86 -3.23 17.21
N GLY A 189 1.71 -2.05 16.60
CA GLY A 189 2.80 -1.36 15.93
C GLY A 189 3.99 -1.02 16.83
N LYS A 190 3.78 -0.82 18.13
CA LYS A 190 4.85 -0.53 19.10
C LYS A 190 5.84 -1.70 19.28
N GLU A 191 5.41 -2.92 18.96
CA GLU A 191 6.24 -4.14 19.08
C GLU A 191 7.17 -4.34 17.86
N PHE A 192 6.93 -3.61 16.77
CA PHE A 192 7.62 -3.83 15.50
C PHE A 192 8.48 -2.61 15.11
N PRO A 193 9.82 -2.75 15.05
CA PRO A 193 10.67 -1.68 14.55
C PRO A 193 10.41 -1.44 13.05
N GLY A 194 10.48 -0.18 12.63
CA GLY A 194 10.40 0.19 11.21
C GLY A 194 8.99 0.30 10.62
N ILE A 195 7.95 0.44 11.46
CA ILE A 195 6.55 0.61 11.03
C ILE A 195 6.21 2.01 10.48
N ALA A 196 7.16 2.96 10.48
CA ALA A 196 6.93 4.30 9.94
C ALA A 196 6.46 4.25 8.48
N LEU A 197 7.06 3.34 7.69
CA LEU A 197 6.64 3.11 6.31
C LEU A 197 5.22 2.53 6.22
N ALA A 198 4.86 1.54 7.04
CA ALA A 198 3.51 1.01 7.10
C ALA A 198 2.46 2.09 7.43
N LYS A 199 2.74 2.96 8.41
CA LYS A 199 1.85 4.08 8.75
C LYS A 199 1.64 5.04 7.56
N SER A 200 2.73 5.41 6.88
CA SER A 200 2.70 6.23 5.67
C SER A 200 1.85 5.62 4.54
N LEU A 201 1.99 4.30 4.34
CA LEU A 201 1.22 3.56 3.34
C LEU A 201 -0.28 3.52 3.68
N VAL A 202 -0.64 3.39 4.95
CA VAL A 202 -2.04 3.49 5.39
C VAL A 202 -2.63 4.85 5.05
N ILE A 203 -1.90 5.93 5.35
CA ILE A 203 -2.33 7.31 5.06
C ILE A 203 -2.44 7.53 3.54
N THR A 204 -1.47 7.05 2.77
CA THR A 204 -1.45 7.19 1.30
C THR A 204 -2.63 6.49 0.61
N ASN A 205 -3.14 5.39 1.17
CA ASN A 205 -4.33 4.71 0.64
C ASN A 205 -5.63 5.51 0.88
N LEU A 206 -5.60 6.57 1.71
CA LEU A 206 -6.71 7.51 1.94
C LEU A 206 -6.64 8.77 1.07
N LYS A 207 -5.78 8.80 0.05
CA LYS A 207 -5.52 9.97 -0.82
C LYS A 207 -6.75 10.71 -1.37
N ASP A 208 -7.83 9.98 -1.66
CA ASP A 208 -9.04 10.55 -2.25
C ASP A 208 -10.01 11.11 -1.18
N GLN A 209 -9.66 10.95 0.11
CA GLN A 209 -10.41 11.34 1.31
C GLN A 209 -9.51 12.17 2.25
N PRO A 210 -9.21 13.45 1.94
CA PRO A 210 -8.24 14.25 2.70
C PRO A 210 -8.53 14.33 4.20
N GLU A 211 -9.81 14.47 4.59
CA GLU A 211 -10.22 14.46 6.00
C GLU A 211 -9.85 13.17 6.72
N ALA A 212 -10.16 12.01 6.13
CA ALA A 212 -9.77 10.73 6.68
C ALA A 212 -8.24 10.56 6.75
N ALA A 213 -7.51 11.06 5.74
CA ALA A 213 -6.05 10.98 5.71
C ALA A 213 -5.41 11.81 6.83
N PHE A 214 -5.86 13.05 7.06
CA PHE A 214 -5.35 13.87 8.17
C PHE A 214 -5.75 13.31 9.54
N ASP A 215 -6.97 12.78 9.69
CA ASP A 215 -7.36 12.07 10.90
C ASP A 215 -6.44 10.87 11.18
N MET A 216 -6.03 10.18 10.11
CA MET A 216 -5.10 9.05 10.20
C MET A 216 -3.69 9.46 10.62
N VAL A 217 -3.18 10.62 10.15
CA VAL A 217 -1.89 11.17 10.62
C VAL A 217 -1.87 11.33 12.14
N ARG A 218 -2.97 11.85 12.71
CA ARG A 218 -3.13 12.00 14.16
C ARG A 218 -3.26 10.64 14.86
N LYS A 219 -4.16 9.79 14.36
CA LYS A 219 -4.49 8.48 14.95
C LYS A 219 -3.29 7.54 15.01
N LEU A 220 -2.45 7.56 13.99
CA LEU A 220 -1.23 6.75 13.93
C LEU A 220 -0.03 7.39 14.63
N GLU A 221 -0.17 8.53 15.32
CA GLU A 221 0.91 9.19 16.07
C GLU A 221 2.20 9.31 15.24
N MET A 222 2.11 9.94 14.05
CA MET A 222 3.27 10.09 13.17
C MET A 222 4.36 10.94 13.84
N GLU A 223 5.60 10.41 13.92
CA GLU A 223 6.75 11.15 14.47
C GLU A 223 7.12 12.36 13.61
N ARG A 224 6.93 12.22 12.28
CA ARG A 224 7.17 13.25 11.27
C ARG A 224 5.89 13.47 10.48
N PRO A 225 4.88 14.14 11.06
CA PRO A 225 3.59 14.33 10.38
C PRO A 225 3.73 15.19 9.12
N TYR A 226 4.82 15.96 9.04
CA TYR A 226 5.14 16.85 7.94
C TYR A 226 5.13 16.18 6.57
N GLU A 227 5.90 15.10 6.40
CA GLU A 227 6.05 14.40 5.12
C GLU A 227 4.69 13.86 4.62
N GLU A 228 3.84 13.40 5.55
CA GLU A 228 2.51 12.91 5.22
C GLU A 228 1.53 14.03 4.87
N ILE A 229 1.58 15.16 5.60
CA ILE A 229 0.77 16.34 5.31
C ILE A 229 1.08 16.85 3.91
N GLU A 230 2.37 16.95 3.54
CA GLU A 230 2.76 17.33 2.18
C GLU A 230 2.25 16.33 1.14
N SER A 231 2.38 15.02 1.41
CA SER A 231 1.88 13.97 0.51
C SER A 231 0.36 14.07 0.28
N ILE A 232 -0.43 14.32 1.32
CA ILE A 232 -1.89 14.53 1.21
C ILE A 232 -2.22 15.76 0.36
N ILE A 233 -1.50 16.87 0.56
CA ILE A 233 -1.70 18.10 -0.22
C ILE A 233 -1.31 17.91 -1.69
N ASP A 234 -0.18 17.25 -1.96
CA ASP A 234 0.34 17.01 -3.32
C ASP A 234 -0.59 16.10 -4.15
N GLN A 235 -1.40 15.26 -3.49
CA GLN A 235 -2.41 14.42 -4.15
C GLN A 235 -3.66 15.21 -4.56
N SER A 236 -3.86 16.42 -4.02
CA SER A 236 -5.02 17.28 -4.25
C SER A 236 -4.88 18.12 -5.53
N LYS A 237 -4.89 17.45 -6.69
CA LYS A 237 -4.53 18.04 -8.00
C LYS A 237 -5.60 18.91 -8.66
N THR A 238 -6.86 18.79 -8.26
CA THR A 238 -7.95 19.62 -8.80
C THR A 238 -8.28 20.77 -7.85
N PRO A 239 -8.85 21.90 -8.33
CA PRO A 239 -9.29 22.98 -7.46
C PRO A 239 -10.21 22.51 -6.32
N GLU A 240 -11.16 21.62 -6.63
CA GLU A 240 -12.14 21.09 -5.69
C GLU A 240 -11.44 20.27 -4.60
N LYS A 241 -10.57 19.33 -5.02
CA LYS A 241 -9.79 18.51 -4.08
C LYS A 241 -8.82 19.36 -3.24
N ARG A 242 -8.27 20.44 -3.80
CA ARG A 242 -7.42 21.37 -3.06
C ARG A 242 -8.19 22.11 -1.98
N THR A 243 -9.40 22.59 -2.27
CA THR A 243 -10.29 23.19 -1.27
C THR A 243 -10.68 22.19 -0.19
N GLU A 244 -11.09 20.98 -0.56
CA GLU A 244 -11.40 19.90 0.40
C GLU A 244 -10.21 19.61 1.32
N SER A 245 -9.00 19.51 0.75
CA SER A 245 -7.76 19.26 1.50
C SER A 245 -7.38 20.42 2.40
N LEU A 246 -7.55 21.68 1.97
CA LEU A 246 -7.31 22.86 2.80
C LEU A 246 -8.26 22.91 4.00
N GLU A 247 -9.55 22.64 3.79
CA GLU A 247 -10.53 22.59 4.87
C GLU A 247 -10.21 21.48 5.87
N ALA A 248 -9.84 20.29 5.38
CA ALA A 248 -9.43 19.17 6.22
C ALA A 248 -8.15 19.48 7.00
N PHE A 249 -7.16 20.09 6.35
CA PHE A 249 -5.93 20.54 7.01
C PHE A 249 -6.21 21.57 8.11
N ARG A 250 -7.10 22.54 7.84
CA ARG A 250 -7.54 23.52 8.83
C ARG A 250 -8.26 22.88 10.02
N ARG A 251 -9.01 21.80 9.83
CA ARG A 251 -9.56 21.03 10.96
C ARG A 251 -8.44 20.34 11.74
N TYR A 252 -7.56 19.62 11.05
CA TYR A 252 -6.44 18.91 11.66
C TYR A 252 -5.54 19.82 12.50
N ILE A 253 -5.20 21.01 12.01
CA ILE A 253 -4.26 21.92 12.69
C ILE A 253 -4.79 22.44 14.03
N THR A 254 -6.12 22.46 14.21
CA THR A 254 -6.74 22.80 15.52
C THR A 254 -6.51 21.74 16.59
N THR A 255 -6.18 20.51 16.17
CA THR A 255 -5.88 19.39 17.07
C THR A 255 -4.40 19.35 17.52
N VAL A 256 -3.53 20.15 16.89
CA VAL A 256 -2.10 20.19 17.20
C VAL A 256 -1.84 21.13 18.38
N GLU A 257 -1.56 20.58 19.56
CA GLU A 257 -1.43 21.35 20.81
C GLU A 257 -0.25 22.32 20.83
N SER A 258 0.89 21.94 20.27
CA SER A 258 2.10 22.77 20.29
C SER A 258 2.01 23.91 19.27
N ASP A 259 1.98 25.16 19.74
CA ASP A 259 1.95 26.35 18.89
C ASP A 259 3.14 26.43 17.92
N THR A 260 4.32 25.99 18.36
CA THR A 260 5.52 25.96 17.50
C THR A 260 5.37 24.95 16.38
N ILE A 261 4.92 23.72 16.69
CA ILE A 261 4.67 22.69 15.67
C ILE A 261 3.55 23.16 14.73
N ARG A 262 2.49 23.73 15.30
CA ARG A 262 1.34 24.25 14.55
C ARG A 262 1.76 25.33 13.55
N ALA A 263 2.55 26.33 13.98
CA ALA A 263 3.03 27.39 13.12
C ALA A 263 3.91 26.87 11.97
N HIS A 264 4.78 25.90 12.25
CA HIS A 264 5.59 25.23 11.23
C HIS A 264 4.71 24.51 10.20
N LEU A 265 3.78 23.67 10.66
CA LEU A 265 2.86 22.94 9.80
C LEU A 265 2.01 23.88 8.93
N VAL A 266 1.50 25.00 9.48
CA VAL A 266 0.74 25.99 8.71
C VAL A 266 1.58 26.61 7.61
N ARG A 267 2.75 27.16 7.95
CA ARG A 267 3.64 27.83 6.97
C ARG A 267 3.93 26.91 5.78
N ASP A 268 4.23 25.67 6.10
CA ASP A 268 4.72 24.70 5.15
C ASP A 268 3.60 24.06 4.32
N ALA A 269 2.45 23.77 4.93
CA ALA A 269 1.25 23.38 4.19
C ALA A 269 0.80 24.49 3.24
N THR A 270 0.80 25.76 3.69
CA THR A 270 0.50 26.92 2.82
C THR A 270 1.46 26.99 1.64
N HIS A 271 2.76 26.77 1.87
CA HIS A 271 3.74 26.68 0.79
C HIS A 271 3.39 25.57 -0.23
N ARG A 272 2.99 24.38 0.24
CA ARG A 272 2.55 23.29 -0.65
C ARG A 272 1.25 23.62 -1.38
N PHE A 273 0.31 24.31 -0.75
CA PHE A 273 -0.89 24.80 -1.42
C PHE A 273 -0.56 25.82 -2.52
N ILE A 274 0.42 26.72 -2.31
CA ILE A 274 0.91 27.63 -3.35
C ILE A 274 1.50 26.85 -4.54
N GLN A 275 2.36 25.86 -4.28
CA GLN A 275 2.93 25.00 -5.32
C GLN A 275 1.85 24.25 -6.10
N SER A 276 0.88 23.65 -5.39
CA SER A 276 -0.25 22.94 -5.98
C SER A 276 -1.14 23.88 -6.79
N ALA A 277 -1.40 25.10 -6.33
CA ALA A 277 -2.17 26.10 -7.08
C ALA A 277 -1.49 26.49 -8.40
N ALA A 278 -0.16 26.63 -8.39
CA ALA A 278 0.63 26.98 -9.56
C ALA A 278 0.54 25.96 -10.71
N THR A 279 0.20 24.69 -10.44
CA THR A 279 0.03 23.67 -11.50
C THR A 279 -1.17 23.93 -12.40
N ASN A 280 -2.11 24.79 -11.98
CA ASN A 280 -3.35 25.08 -12.72
C ASN A 280 -3.25 26.36 -13.57
N GLY A 281 -2.04 26.92 -13.70
CA GLY A 281 -1.79 28.20 -14.35
C GLY A 281 -1.86 29.39 -13.38
N PHE A 282 -1.26 30.51 -13.77
CA PHE A 282 -1.16 31.71 -12.93
C PHE A 282 -2.53 32.24 -12.53
N GLU A 283 -3.40 32.52 -13.49
CA GLU A 283 -4.67 33.22 -13.27
C GLU A 283 -5.62 32.45 -12.36
N LYS A 284 -5.70 31.12 -12.55
CA LYS A 284 -6.54 30.26 -11.70
C LYS A 284 -5.92 30.01 -10.33
N GLY A 285 -4.59 29.86 -10.29
CA GLY A 285 -3.86 29.57 -9.06
C GLY A 285 -3.86 30.76 -8.10
N SER A 286 -3.52 31.96 -8.58
CA SER A 286 -3.48 33.17 -7.75
C SER A 286 -4.86 33.55 -7.23
N ALA A 287 -5.89 33.50 -8.07
CA ALA A 287 -7.26 33.77 -7.64
C ALA A 287 -7.73 32.83 -6.52
N TRP A 288 -7.42 31.52 -6.64
CA TRP A 288 -7.74 30.56 -5.59
C TRP A 288 -6.97 30.84 -4.29
N LEU A 289 -5.70 31.23 -4.38
CA LEU A 289 -4.90 31.59 -3.20
C LEU A 289 -5.45 32.83 -2.49
N GLU A 290 -5.81 33.87 -3.23
CA GLU A 290 -6.38 35.12 -2.68
C GLU A 290 -7.75 34.91 -2.04
N GLU A 291 -8.55 33.97 -2.55
CA GLU A 291 -9.83 33.59 -1.96
C GLU A 291 -9.66 32.80 -0.66
N ASN A 292 -8.61 31.97 -0.59
CA ASN A 292 -8.49 30.96 0.46
C ASN A 292 -7.48 31.30 1.56
N PHE A 293 -6.54 32.22 1.35
CA PHE A 293 -5.50 32.58 2.32
C PHE A 293 -5.45 34.08 2.59
N THR A 294 -5.00 34.47 3.78
CA THR A 294 -4.74 35.88 4.07
C THR A 294 -3.43 36.33 3.41
N PRO A 295 -3.27 37.64 3.14
CA PRO A 295 -2.00 38.19 2.67
C PRO A 295 -0.81 37.84 3.58
N GLU A 296 -1.02 37.78 4.90
CA GLU A 296 0.00 37.41 5.88
C GLU A 296 0.38 35.93 5.79
N GLU A 297 -0.57 35.02 5.56
CA GLU A 297 -0.30 33.59 5.35
C GLU A 297 0.52 33.37 4.07
N ILE A 298 0.15 34.05 2.98
CA ILE A 298 0.88 34.01 1.71
C ILE A 298 2.29 34.58 1.91
N LYS A 299 2.42 35.73 2.57
CA LYS A 299 3.70 36.36 2.90
C LYS A 299 4.62 35.41 3.66
N GLU A 300 4.13 34.80 4.74
CA GLU A 300 4.94 33.91 5.56
C GLU A 300 5.38 32.66 4.78
N ALA A 301 4.47 32.06 4.02
CA ALA A 301 4.80 30.92 3.17
C ALA A 301 5.79 31.29 2.05
N SER A 302 5.74 32.53 1.53
CA SER A 302 6.66 33.01 0.48
C SER A 302 8.12 33.14 0.93
N LYS A 303 8.38 33.19 2.25
CA LYS A 303 9.74 33.22 2.81
C LYS A 303 10.48 31.88 2.72
N SER A 304 9.74 30.80 2.47
CA SER A 304 10.33 29.49 2.18
C SER A 304 10.98 29.48 0.80
N ASN A 305 11.82 28.49 0.49
CA ASN A 305 12.54 28.35 -0.78
C ASN A 305 11.61 27.97 -1.96
N PHE A 306 10.52 28.69 -2.16
CA PHE A 306 9.68 28.55 -3.34
C PHE A 306 10.43 29.06 -4.56
N THR A 307 10.61 28.20 -5.55
CA THR A 307 11.10 28.59 -6.87
C THR A 307 9.87 28.82 -7.77
N PRO A 308 9.54 30.08 -8.13
CA PRO A 308 8.41 30.37 -8.99
C PRO A 308 8.52 29.62 -10.32
N THR A 309 7.40 29.04 -10.77
CA THR A 309 7.34 28.32 -12.05
C THR A 309 7.29 29.27 -13.26
N SER A 310 6.98 30.55 -13.03
CA SER A 310 6.96 31.61 -14.05
C SER A 310 7.29 32.99 -13.46
N GLU A 311 7.61 33.94 -14.32
CA GLU A 311 7.86 35.34 -13.92
C GLU A 311 6.60 36.00 -13.32
N GLN A 312 5.40 35.62 -13.78
CA GLN A 312 4.14 36.11 -13.21
C GLN A 312 4.00 35.69 -11.75
N TRP A 313 4.32 34.43 -11.41
CA TRP A 313 4.31 33.93 -10.03
C TRP A 313 5.31 34.65 -9.15
N LYS A 314 6.50 34.96 -9.69
CA LYS A 314 7.52 35.72 -8.98
C LYS A 314 7.03 37.13 -8.64
N GLN A 315 6.54 37.87 -9.64
CA GLN A 315 6.02 39.22 -9.46
C GLN A 315 4.83 39.28 -8.51
N TRP A 316 3.95 38.28 -8.55
CA TRP A 316 2.81 38.18 -7.62
C TRP A 316 3.28 37.95 -6.19
N LEU A 317 4.22 37.03 -5.95
CA LEU A 317 4.77 36.78 -4.61
C LEU A 317 5.56 37.98 -4.05
N GLU A 318 6.26 38.74 -4.89
CA GLU A 318 6.96 39.97 -4.50
C GLU A 318 6.02 41.03 -3.90
N GLN A 319 4.72 41.02 -4.23
CA GLN A 319 3.73 41.95 -3.66
C GLN A 319 3.44 41.66 -2.17
N TYR A 320 3.79 40.47 -1.69
CA TYR A 320 3.55 40.04 -0.31
C TYR A 320 4.82 40.13 0.56
N GLN A 321 6.01 40.35 -0.01
CA GLN A 321 7.29 40.47 0.73
C GLN A 321 7.45 41.82 1.43
#